data_AF-A0A6L3XRA7-F1
#
_entry.id   AF-A0A6L3XRA7-F1
#
_cell.length_a   1.000
_cell.length_b   1.000
_cell.length_c   1.000
_cell.angle_alpha   90.00
_cell.angle_beta   90.00
_cell.angle_gamma   90.00
#
_symmetry.space_group_name_H-M   'P 1'
#
loop_
_entity.id
_entity.type
_entity.pdbx_description
1 polymer ?
#
loop_
_entity_poly.entity_id
_entity_poly.type
_entity_poly.pdbx_seq_one_letter_code
_entity_poly.pdbx_strand_id
1 'polypeptide(L)'
;NNQVVRLFYAVRLYSELAASWMWVAALGGIALWFYTRPKRRINNRFQNRRRLHVILGWTLLAGMLLFSVTGLTWSQWAGGNVDKLRAEMNWLTPQVNTTLSGAPEMRDEHAEHPGHHGGMTMPEMPVKLSLFDNVLQVARQSGIDAHNVEIRPASRVDQAWTVTEIDRRWPTQVDAVAVDPHSLKVLDSTRFGDFPLMAKLTRWGVDFHMGILFGLANQLLLIAFGVALCVLIIWGYRLWWMRRPATSAANPVQTLCQSWLALPLWGRGVSFLISLLLGLALPVMGVSLAVFIVIDWLRWRAVSGVSLAGTSVK
;
A
#
# COMPACT_ATOMS: atom_id res chain seq x y z
N ASN A 1 2.99 -28.99 -2.47
CA ASN A 1 3.51 -27.79 -1.78
C ASN A 1 2.41 -26.74 -1.55
N ASN A 2 1.22 -27.16 -1.04
CA ASN A 2 0.03 -26.30 -0.99
C ASN A 2 -0.12 -25.52 0.33
N GLN A 3 0.53 -25.99 1.41
CA GLN A 3 0.53 -25.35 2.72
C GLN A 3 1.27 -24.01 2.70
N VAL A 4 2.47 -23.98 2.10
CA VAL A 4 3.28 -22.76 1.95
C VAL A 4 2.55 -21.72 1.10
N VAL A 5 1.93 -22.17 0.00
CA VAL A 5 1.13 -21.32 -0.89
C VAL A 5 -0.07 -20.72 -0.15
N ARG A 6 -0.82 -21.51 0.63
CA ARG A 6 -1.94 -21.02 1.44
C ARG A 6 -1.50 -20.01 2.50
N LEU A 7 -0.36 -20.24 3.16
CA LEU A 7 0.19 -19.33 4.15
C LEU A 7 0.56 -17.98 3.51
N PHE A 8 1.17 -18.02 2.32
CA PHE A 8 1.53 -16.81 1.57
C PHE A 8 0.30 -15.98 1.19
N TYR A 9 -0.76 -16.63 0.67
CA TYR A 9 -2.02 -15.96 0.37
C TYR A 9 -2.67 -15.34 1.62
N ALA A 10 -2.67 -16.06 2.74
CA ALA A 10 -3.25 -15.57 3.98
C ALA A 10 -2.53 -14.32 4.51
N VAL A 11 -1.19 -14.31 4.48
CA VAL A 11 -0.39 -13.15 4.89
C VAL A 11 -0.63 -11.95 3.99
N ARG A 12 -0.70 -12.16 2.66
CA ARG A 12 -0.95 -11.09 1.69
C ARG A 12 -2.34 -10.47 1.85
N LEU A 13 -3.36 -11.29 2.10
CA LEU A 13 -4.71 -10.80 2.36
C LEU A 13 -4.80 -10.02 3.67
N TYR A 14 -4.12 -10.51 4.72
CA TYR A 14 -4.08 -9.84 6.02
C TYR A 14 -3.38 -8.48 5.94
N SER A 15 -2.22 -8.39 5.26
CA SER A 15 -1.50 -7.13 5.11
C SER A 15 -2.28 -6.12 4.27
N GLU A 16 -2.96 -6.55 3.22
CA GLU A 16 -3.84 -5.69 2.41
C GLU A 16 -5.05 -5.19 3.20
N LEU A 17 -5.68 -6.07 4.00
CA LEU A 17 -6.75 -5.67 4.91
C LEU A 17 -6.26 -4.63 5.93
N ALA A 18 -5.10 -4.86 6.55
CA ALA A 18 -4.53 -3.92 7.52
C ALA A 18 -4.19 -2.56 6.87
N ALA A 19 -3.53 -2.57 5.71
CA ALA A 19 -3.15 -1.36 4.98
C ALA A 19 -4.37 -0.54 4.55
N SER A 20 -5.44 -1.22 4.10
CA SER A 20 -6.67 -0.57 3.65
C SER A 20 -7.53 0.00 4.78
N TRP A 21 -7.51 -0.58 5.99
CA TRP A 21 -8.25 -0.04 7.13
C TRP A 21 -7.49 1.01 7.94
N MET A 22 -6.16 0.99 7.92
CA MET A 22 -5.34 1.86 8.77
C MET A 22 -5.63 3.36 8.55
N TRP A 23 -5.67 3.82 7.30
CA TRP A 23 -5.95 5.22 6.99
C TRP A 23 -7.40 5.62 7.31
N VAL A 24 -8.36 4.72 7.08
CA VAL A 24 -9.77 4.92 7.47
C VAL A 24 -9.89 5.09 8.99
N ALA A 25 -9.21 4.23 9.77
CA ALA A 25 -9.20 4.32 11.22
C ALA A 25 -8.49 5.59 11.72
N ALA A 26 -7.37 5.97 11.09
CA ALA A 26 -6.63 7.18 11.42
C ALA A 26 -7.47 8.45 11.17
N LEU A 27 -8.04 8.59 9.97
CA LEU A 27 -8.92 9.72 9.61
C LEU A 27 -10.19 9.71 10.45
N GLY A 28 -10.79 8.54 10.69
CA GLY A 28 -11.95 8.37 11.56
C GLY A 28 -11.68 8.83 12.99
N GLY A 29 -10.50 8.50 13.55
CA GLY A 29 -10.08 8.97 14.88
C GLY A 29 -9.98 10.48 14.97
N ILE A 30 -9.43 11.14 13.94
CA ILE A 30 -9.33 12.61 13.86
C ILE A 30 -10.71 13.26 13.70
N ALA A 31 -11.58 12.69 12.84
CA ALA A 31 -12.95 13.16 12.67
C ALA A 31 -13.72 13.06 13.99
N LEU A 32 -13.68 11.91 14.66
CA LEU A 32 -14.29 11.71 15.98
C LEU A 32 -13.74 12.70 17.00
N TRP A 33 -12.43 12.94 17.03
CA TRP A 33 -11.86 13.97 17.90
C TRP A 33 -12.43 15.35 17.61
N PHE A 34 -12.54 15.73 16.32
CA PHE A 34 -13.05 17.02 15.90
C PHE A 34 -14.50 17.25 16.36
N TYR A 35 -15.37 16.25 16.22
CA TYR A 35 -16.78 16.33 16.61
C TYR A 35 -17.03 16.17 18.12
N THR A 36 -16.18 15.42 18.84
CA THR A 36 -16.36 15.13 20.27
C THR A 36 -15.50 15.99 21.20
N ARG A 37 -14.71 16.94 20.66
CA ARG A 37 -13.84 17.78 21.50
C ARG A 37 -14.68 18.68 22.42
N PRO A 38 -14.32 18.75 23.72
CA PRO A 38 -14.99 19.68 24.62
C PRO A 38 -14.67 21.11 24.20
N LYS A 39 -15.71 21.97 24.10
CA LYS A 39 -15.57 23.38 23.72
C LYS A 39 -14.78 24.21 24.75
N ARG A 40 -14.66 23.73 25.99
CA ARG A 40 -13.89 24.36 27.07
C ARG A 40 -12.74 23.48 27.52
N ARG A 41 -11.62 24.11 27.91
CA ARG A 41 -10.42 23.44 28.43
C ARG A 41 -10.70 22.90 29.84
N ILE A 42 -11.08 21.63 29.91
CA ILE A 42 -11.17 20.89 31.18
C ILE A 42 -9.78 20.39 31.56
N ASN A 43 -9.31 20.74 32.76
CA ASN A 43 -8.05 20.27 33.31
C ASN A 43 -8.30 19.12 34.30
N ASN A 44 -8.13 17.89 33.83
CA ASN A 44 -8.22 16.67 34.62
C ASN A 44 -7.18 15.67 34.08
N ARG A 45 -6.62 14.81 34.93
CA ARG A 45 -5.70 13.72 34.56
C ARG A 45 -6.19 12.93 33.34
N PHE A 46 -7.49 12.60 33.26
CA PHE A 46 -8.06 11.92 32.10
C PHE A 46 -7.97 12.76 30.81
N GLN A 47 -8.36 14.03 30.88
CA GLN A 47 -8.36 14.92 29.71
C GLN A 47 -6.94 15.25 29.25
N ASN A 48 -5.97 15.33 30.16
CA ASN A 48 -4.57 15.51 29.81
C ASN A 48 -4.01 14.27 29.09
N ARG A 49 -4.35 13.05 29.55
CA ARG A 49 -4.00 11.80 28.84
C ARG A 49 -4.63 11.72 27.45
N ARG A 50 -5.89 12.13 27.31
CA ARG A 50 -6.57 12.21 25.99
C ARG A 50 -5.87 13.20 25.07
N ARG A 51 -5.42 14.36 25.57
CA ARG A 51 -4.68 15.34 24.76
C ARG A 51 -3.37 14.77 24.23
N LEU A 52 -2.60 14.08 25.08
CA LEU A 52 -1.34 13.46 24.64
C LEU A 52 -1.59 12.43 23.54
N HIS A 53 -2.61 11.57 23.68
CA HIS A 53 -2.99 10.62 22.64
C HIS A 53 -3.40 11.32 21.34
N VAL A 54 -4.16 12.43 21.41
CA VAL A 54 -4.57 13.19 20.23
C VAL A 54 -3.38 13.88 19.56
N ILE A 55 -2.48 14.50 20.33
CA ILE A 55 -1.27 15.15 19.81
C ILE A 55 -0.42 14.09 19.10
N LEU A 56 -0.19 12.95 19.75
CA LEU A 56 0.57 11.85 19.19
C LEU A 56 -0.10 11.29 17.92
N GLY A 57 -1.43 11.14 17.93
CA GLY A 57 -2.21 10.74 16.75
C GLY A 57 -2.08 11.74 15.59
N TRP A 58 -2.12 13.05 15.86
CA TRP A 58 -1.88 14.08 14.84
C TRP A 58 -0.46 14.06 14.30
N THR A 59 0.56 13.88 15.16
CA THR A 59 1.95 13.81 14.72
C THR A 59 2.21 12.56 13.86
N LEU A 60 1.57 11.44 14.18
CA LEU A 60 1.74 10.20 13.42
C LEU A 60 0.85 10.13 12.18
N LEU A 61 -0.16 11.01 12.03
CA LEU A 61 -1.15 10.93 10.96
C LEU A 61 -0.51 10.92 9.57
N ALA A 62 0.40 11.87 9.30
CA ALA A 62 1.07 11.96 8.02
C ALA A 62 1.85 10.68 7.69
N GLY A 63 2.56 10.13 8.68
CA GLY A 63 3.25 8.84 8.55
C GLY A 63 2.27 7.70 8.29
N MET A 64 1.18 7.58 9.07
CA MET A 64 0.17 6.53 8.87
C MET A 64 -0.44 6.59 7.46
N LEU A 65 -0.72 7.78 6.93
CA LEU A 65 -1.20 7.92 5.55
C LEU A 65 -0.13 7.50 4.54
N LEU A 66 1.12 7.94 4.72
CA LEU A 66 2.24 7.55 3.86
C LEU A 66 2.43 6.02 3.82
N PHE A 67 2.52 5.36 4.98
CA PHE A 67 2.69 3.90 5.09
C PHE A 67 1.49 3.13 4.56
N SER A 68 0.27 3.67 4.70
CA SER A 68 -0.92 3.06 4.11
C SER A 68 -0.87 3.10 2.58
N VAL A 69 -0.64 4.28 1.99
CA VAL A 69 -0.58 4.44 0.52
C VAL A 69 0.52 3.58 -0.09
N THR A 70 1.73 3.66 0.45
CA THR A 70 2.88 2.87 -0.03
C THR A 70 2.73 1.38 0.27
N GLY A 71 1.99 0.97 1.31
CA GLY A 71 1.65 -0.44 1.52
C GLY A 71 0.61 -0.96 0.52
N LEU A 72 -0.35 -0.12 0.12
CA LEU A 72 -1.38 -0.47 -0.85
C LEU A 72 -0.81 -0.68 -2.26
N THR A 73 0.29 -0.02 -2.65
CA THR A 73 0.91 -0.24 -3.96
C THR A 73 1.49 -1.65 -4.12
N TRP A 74 1.81 -2.36 -3.03
CA TRP A 74 2.30 -3.75 -3.08
C TRP A 74 1.20 -4.80 -2.91
N SER A 75 -0.04 -4.35 -2.69
CA SER A 75 -1.18 -5.22 -2.46
C SER A 75 -1.65 -5.89 -3.75
N GLN A 76 -2.32 -7.03 -3.65
CA GLN A 76 -2.66 -7.81 -4.84
C GLN A 76 -3.72 -7.11 -5.68
N TRP A 77 -4.79 -6.63 -5.04
CA TRP A 77 -5.92 -6.06 -5.75
C TRP A 77 -5.81 -4.54 -5.82
N ALA A 78 -5.53 -3.86 -4.71
CA ALA A 78 -5.39 -2.41 -4.73
C ALA A 78 -4.12 -1.95 -5.46
N GLY A 79 -3.01 -2.70 -5.38
CA GLY A 79 -1.78 -2.42 -6.13
C GLY A 79 -2.02 -2.52 -7.64
N GLY A 80 -2.63 -3.62 -8.09
CA GLY A 80 -2.98 -3.78 -9.50
C GLY A 80 -3.94 -2.71 -10.06
N ASN A 81 -4.83 -2.15 -9.23
CA ASN A 81 -5.64 -1.00 -9.63
C ASN A 81 -4.82 0.29 -9.73
N VAL A 82 -3.86 0.50 -8.83
CA VAL A 82 -2.92 1.63 -8.88
C VAL A 82 -2.04 1.53 -10.12
N ASP A 83 -1.57 0.34 -10.48
CA ASP A 83 -0.70 0.16 -11.65
C ASP A 83 -1.42 0.44 -12.97
N LYS A 84 -2.69 0.01 -13.09
CA LYS A 84 -3.54 0.39 -14.24
C LYS A 84 -3.70 1.90 -14.36
N LEU A 85 -3.98 2.57 -13.24
CA LEU A 85 -4.10 4.02 -13.22
C LEU A 85 -2.78 4.71 -13.58
N ARG A 86 -1.64 4.20 -13.09
CA ARG A 86 -0.31 4.71 -13.46
C ARG A 86 -0.03 4.50 -14.95
N ALA A 87 -0.45 3.38 -15.52
CA ALA A 87 -0.30 3.09 -16.94
C ALA A 87 -1.11 4.07 -17.81
N GLU A 88 -2.38 4.31 -17.49
CA GLU A 88 -3.24 5.25 -18.22
C GLU A 88 -2.73 6.69 -18.15
N MET A 89 -2.10 7.06 -17.03
CA MET A 89 -1.60 8.42 -16.78
C MET A 89 -0.14 8.65 -17.23
N ASN A 90 0.51 7.64 -17.84
CA ASN A 90 1.95 7.67 -18.19
C ASN A 90 2.87 7.97 -16.99
N TRP A 91 2.55 7.39 -15.83
CA TRP A 91 3.31 7.54 -14.57
C TRP A 91 4.13 6.29 -14.22
N LEU A 92 4.29 5.37 -15.16
CA LEU A 92 5.09 4.16 -14.98
C LEU A 92 6.59 4.51 -14.94
N THR A 93 7.35 3.63 -14.30
CA THR A 93 8.81 3.68 -14.33
C THR A 93 9.27 3.32 -15.76
N PRO A 94 10.01 4.19 -16.47
CA PRO A 94 10.54 3.86 -17.78
C PRO A 94 11.40 2.59 -17.72
N GLN A 95 11.28 1.72 -18.71
CA GLN A 95 12.05 0.48 -18.83
C GLN A 95 12.86 0.52 -20.12
N VAL A 96 14.06 -0.05 -20.09
CA VAL A 96 14.89 -0.17 -21.30
C VAL A 96 14.28 -1.15 -22.29
N ASN A 97 14.27 -0.77 -23.56
CA ASN A 97 13.85 -1.67 -24.62
C ASN A 97 14.92 -2.76 -24.85
N THR A 98 14.51 -4.03 -24.75
CA THR A 98 15.39 -5.18 -24.91
C THR A 98 15.23 -5.87 -26.26
N THR A 99 14.32 -5.45 -27.13
CA THR A 99 14.11 -6.09 -28.44
C THR A 99 15.26 -5.77 -29.39
N LEU A 100 16.01 -6.79 -29.85
CA LEU A 100 17.06 -6.61 -30.86
C LEU A 100 16.49 -6.33 -32.26
N SER A 101 15.27 -6.78 -32.55
CA SER A 101 14.58 -6.59 -33.83
C SER A 101 13.06 -6.61 -33.64
N GLY A 102 12.35 -5.69 -34.31
CA GLY A 102 10.89 -5.57 -34.23
C GLY A 102 10.39 -4.37 -33.44
N ALA A 103 9.07 -4.31 -33.21
CA ALA A 103 8.45 -3.24 -32.44
C ALA A 103 8.73 -3.41 -30.94
N PRO A 104 8.96 -2.31 -30.19
CA PRO A 104 9.19 -2.35 -28.75
C PRO A 104 8.00 -3.00 -28.03
N GLU A 105 8.27 -4.06 -27.25
CA GLU A 105 7.26 -4.66 -26.38
C GLU A 105 7.19 -3.84 -25.08
N MET A 106 6.03 -3.23 -24.81
CA MET A 106 5.77 -2.57 -23.53
C MET A 106 5.56 -3.65 -22.46
N ARG A 107 6.47 -3.74 -21.49
CA ARG A 107 6.40 -4.71 -20.38
C ARG A 107 5.82 -4.09 -19.12
N ASP A 108 5.01 -4.88 -18.43
CA ASP A 108 4.45 -4.54 -17.12
C ASP A 108 5.51 -4.77 -16.01
N GLU A 109 5.64 -3.79 -15.10
CA GLU A 109 6.57 -3.73 -13.95
C GLU A 109 6.37 -4.93 -13.00
N HIS A 110 5.22 -5.62 -13.07
CA HIS A 110 4.87 -6.77 -12.22
C HIS A 110 4.64 -8.09 -12.98
N ALA A 111 4.84 -8.15 -14.30
CA ALA A 111 4.58 -9.36 -15.10
C ALA A 111 5.63 -10.48 -14.92
N GLU A 112 6.66 -10.29 -14.09
CA GLU A 112 7.76 -11.25 -13.96
C GLU A 112 7.58 -12.31 -12.86
N HIS A 113 6.35 -12.48 -12.34
CA HIS A 113 5.94 -13.75 -11.77
C HIS A 113 5.17 -14.55 -12.82
N PRO A 114 5.84 -15.32 -13.69
CA PRO A 114 5.13 -16.22 -14.59
C PRO A 114 4.50 -17.33 -13.76
N GLY A 115 3.26 -17.11 -13.36
CA GLY A 115 2.29 -18.19 -13.20
C GLY A 115 2.11 -18.83 -14.57
N HIS A 116 2.40 -20.13 -14.63
CA HIS A 116 2.14 -21.06 -15.71
C HIS A 116 1.06 -20.62 -16.71
N HIS A 117 1.45 -19.97 -17.80
CA HIS A 117 0.67 -19.97 -19.04
C HIS A 117 1.39 -20.85 -20.04
N GLY A 118 0.72 -21.95 -20.38
CA GLY A 118 1.25 -23.02 -21.21
C GLY A 118 1.42 -22.63 -22.67
N GLY A 119 2.37 -23.33 -23.30
CA GLY A 119 2.44 -23.48 -24.75
C GLY A 119 3.43 -22.54 -25.44
N MET A 120 4.73 -22.76 -25.23
CA MET A 120 5.80 -22.86 -26.25
C MET A 120 7.15 -22.81 -25.52
N THR A 121 7.83 -23.95 -25.38
CA THR A 121 9.22 -24.00 -24.91
C THR A 121 10.11 -23.44 -26.01
N MET A 122 10.39 -22.14 -25.94
CA MET A 122 11.43 -21.53 -26.75
C MET A 122 12.80 -21.99 -26.25
N PRO A 123 13.79 -22.19 -27.13
CA PRO A 123 15.12 -22.58 -26.72
C PRO A 123 15.73 -21.50 -25.82
N GLU A 124 16.01 -21.85 -24.56
CA GLU A 124 16.79 -21.01 -23.66
C GLU A 124 18.17 -20.75 -24.26
N MET A 125 18.58 -19.48 -24.31
CA MET A 125 19.94 -19.15 -24.66
C MET A 125 20.88 -19.58 -23.53
N PRO A 126 21.90 -20.43 -23.80
CA PRO A 126 22.90 -20.75 -22.78
C PRO A 126 23.63 -19.46 -22.39
N VAL A 127 23.51 -19.09 -21.12
CA VAL A 127 24.15 -17.91 -20.55
C VAL A 127 25.68 -18.11 -20.59
N LYS A 128 26.36 -17.35 -21.44
CA LYS A 128 27.83 -17.35 -21.49
C LYS A 128 28.38 -16.49 -20.36
N LEU A 129 29.02 -17.12 -19.37
CA LEU A 129 29.58 -16.41 -18.22
C LEU A 129 30.63 -15.35 -18.61
N SER A 130 31.35 -15.55 -19.71
CA SER A 130 32.35 -14.59 -20.22
C SER A 130 31.76 -13.28 -20.73
N LEU A 131 30.44 -13.19 -20.93
CA LEU A 131 29.79 -11.96 -21.38
C LEU A 131 29.51 -10.99 -20.22
N PHE A 132 29.46 -11.45 -18.96
CA PHE A 132 29.13 -10.59 -17.83
C PHE A 132 30.12 -9.42 -17.68
N ASP A 133 31.41 -9.71 -17.73
CA ASP A 133 32.45 -8.67 -17.56
C ASP A 133 32.41 -7.66 -18.70
N ASN A 134 32.23 -8.13 -19.94
CA ASN A 134 32.14 -7.28 -21.13
C ASN A 134 30.88 -6.40 -21.10
N VAL A 135 29.72 -6.98 -20.77
CA VAL A 135 28.44 -6.26 -20.66
C VAL A 135 28.51 -5.23 -19.53
N LEU A 136 29.09 -5.60 -18.39
CA LEU A 136 29.31 -4.67 -17.28
C LEU A 136 30.25 -3.52 -17.67
N GLN A 137 31.34 -3.80 -18.38
CA GLN A 137 32.28 -2.79 -18.84
C GLN A 137 31.60 -1.79 -19.81
N VAL A 138 30.82 -2.28 -20.76
CA VAL A 138 30.05 -1.44 -21.69
C VAL A 138 29.02 -0.59 -20.95
N ALA A 139 28.31 -1.17 -19.99
CA ALA A 139 27.34 -0.45 -19.17
C ALA A 139 28.01 0.68 -18.35
N ARG A 140 29.17 0.40 -17.74
CA ARG A 140 29.97 1.39 -17.00
C ARG A 140 30.43 2.55 -17.89
N GLN A 141 30.90 2.23 -19.09
CA GLN A 141 31.28 3.27 -20.07
C GLN A 141 30.09 4.12 -20.53
N SER A 142 28.87 3.64 -20.32
CA SER A 142 27.63 4.31 -20.72
C SER A 142 26.96 5.08 -19.58
N GLY A 143 27.63 5.23 -18.43
CA GLY A 143 27.18 6.05 -17.30
C GLY A 143 26.48 5.30 -16.17
N ILE A 144 26.55 3.95 -16.16
CA ILE A 144 26.14 3.15 -14.99
C ILE A 144 27.27 3.20 -13.97
N ASP A 145 27.13 4.01 -12.92
CA ASP A 145 28.20 4.36 -11.99
C ASP A 145 27.98 3.77 -10.59
N ALA A 146 26.79 3.24 -10.28
CA ALA A 146 26.47 2.67 -8.98
C ALA A 146 27.34 1.47 -8.62
N HIS A 147 27.78 1.35 -7.36
CA HIS A 147 28.57 0.20 -6.93
C HIS A 147 27.79 -1.12 -7.09
N ASN A 148 26.50 -1.09 -6.76
CA ASN A 148 25.62 -2.25 -6.84
C ASN A 148 24.81 -2.20 -8.14
N VAL A 149 24.99 -3.22 -8.97
CA VAL A 149 24.25 -3.38 -10.24
C VAL A 149 23.68 -4.78 -10.35
N GLU A 150 22.53 -4.90 -10.99
CA GLU A 150 21.92 -6.14 -11.39
C GLU A 150 22.12 -6.34 -12.89
N ILE A 151 22.75 -7.46 -13.27
CA ILE A 151 22.93 -7.86 -14.67
C ILE A 151 21.98 -9.01 -14.94
N ARG A 152 21.03 -8.81 -15.85
CA ARG A 152 20.09 -9.84 -16.27
C ARG A 152 20.43 -10.30 -17.68
N PRO A 153 20.82 -11.58 -17.86
CA PRO A 153 21.07 -12.15 -19.17
C PRO A 153 19.82 -12.11 -20.06
N ALA A 154 20.05 -11.98 -21.37
CA ALA A 154 18.99 -12.15 -22.35
C ALA A 154 18.36 -13.55 -22.24
N SER A 155 17.04 -13.61 -22.06
CA SER A 155 16.32 -14.88 -21.95
C SER A 155 16.05 -15.53 -23.31
N ARG A 156 16.04 -14.73 -24.40
CA ARG A 156 15.85 -15.17 -25.79
C ARG A 156 16.90 -14.58 -26.73
N VAL A 157 17.08 -15.19 -27.90
CA VAL A 157 18.13 -14.83 -28.88
C VAL A 157 17.95 -13.41 -29.42
N ASP A 158 16.70 -12.94 -29.51
CA ASP A 158 16.32 -11.61 -29.98
C ASP A 158 16.21 -10.58 -28.83
N GLN A 159 16.81 -10.86 -27.66
CA GLN A 159 16.85 -9.95 -26.53
C GLN A 159 18.24 -9.43 -26.19
N ALA A 160 18.28 -8.19 -25.74
CA ALA A 160 19.42 -7.56 -25.11
C ALA A 160 19.57 -8.00 -23.65
N TRP A 161 20.80 -7.94 -23.14
CA TRP A 161 21.08 -8.02 -21.70
C TRP A 161 20.71 -6.68 -21.06
N THR A 162 20.23 -6.71 -19.83
CA THR A 162 19.96 -5.46 -19.09
C THR A 162 20.92 -5.32 -17.93
N VAL A 163 21.51 -4.14 -17.77
CA VAL A 163 22.28 -3.77 -16.58
C VAL A 163 21.54 -2.63 -15.90
N THR A 164 21.14 -2.84 -14.65
CA THR A 164 20.36 -1.87 -13.86
C THR A 164 21.08 -1.55 -12.58
N GLU A 165 21.17 -0.26 -12.22
CA GLU A 165 21.62 0.15 -10.91
C GLU A 165 20.57 -0.21 -9.84
N ILE A 166 21.03 -0.75 -8.72
CA ILE A 166 20.18 -1.18 -7.60
C ILE A 166 20.50 -0.45 -6.30
N ASP A 167 21.26 0.65 -6.36
CA ASP A 167 21.50 1.48 -5.18
C ASP A 167 20.35 2.47 -4.96
N ARG A 168 19.44 2.03 -4.09
CA ARG A 168 18.19 2.75 -3.75
C ARG A 168 18.39 3.77 -2.63
N ARG A 169 19.61 3.91 -2.09
CA ARG A 169 19.92 4.93 -1.09
C ARG A 169 19.96 6.30 -1.74
N TRP A 170 19.84 7.36 -0.96
CA TRP A 170 20.03 8.72 -1.44
C TRP A 170 21.53 9.04 -1.55
N PRO A 171 22.02 9.58 -2.68
CA PRO A 171 21.31 9.85 -3.94
C PRO A 171 20.94 8.59 -4.71
N THR A 172 19.69 8.52 -5.19
CA THR A 172 19.13 7.32 -5.84
C THR A 172 19.81 7.05 -7.19
N GLN A 173 20.37 5.85 -7.34
CA GLN A 173 21.05 5.38 -8.56
C GLN A 173 20.33 4.14 -9.09
N VAL A 174 19.53 4.37 -10.12
CA VAL A 174 18.56 3.39 -10.63
C VAL A 174 18.47 3.45 -12.15
N ASP A 175 19.56 3.88 -12.77
CA ASP A 175 19.70 3.96 -14.20
C ASP A 175 19.81 2.55 -14.78
N ALA A 176 19.39 2.37 -16.02
CA ALA A 176 19.43 1.09 -16.69
C ALA A 176 19.86 1.23 -18.14
N VAL A 177 20.53 0.21 -18.65
CA VAL A 177 20.96 0.11 -20.04
C VAL A 177 20.66 -1.28 -20.60
N ALA A 178 20.25 -1.32 -21.86
CA ALA A 178 20.11 -2.54 -22.64
C ALA A 178 21.33 -2.70 -23.56
N VAL A 179 22.01 -3.85 -23.50
CA VAL A 179 23.24 -4.15 -24.24
C VAL A 179 23.02 -5.36 -25.15
N ASP A 180 23.32 -5.20 -26.45
CA ASP A 180 23.31 -6.31 -27.40
C ASP A 180 24.45 -7.32 -27.07
N PRO A 181 24.14 -8.60 -26.78
CA PRO A 181 25.16 -9.61 -26.48
C PRO A 181 26.06 -9.97 -27.66
N HIS A 182 25.66 -9.68 -28.90
CA HIS A 182 26.43 -9.99 -30.10
C HIS A 182 27.37 -8.86 -30.49
N SER A 183 26.87 -7.62 -30.53
CA SER A 183 27.66 -6.47 -30.95
C SER A 183 28.30 -5.69 -29.81
N LEU A 184 27.94 -5.97 -28.55
CA LEU A 184 28.35 -5.22 -27.36
C LEU A 184 28.07 -3.71 -27.48
N LYS A 185 26.94 -3.35 -28.10
CA LYS A 185 26.48 -1.97 -28.22
C LYS A 185 25.30 -1.73 -27.28
N VAL A 186 25.23 -0.53 -26.70
CA VAL A 186 24.03 -0.09 -25.98
C VAL A 186 22.94 0.22 -26.99
N LEU A 187 21.78 -0.40 -26.79
CA LEU A 187 20.59 -0.22 -27.62
C LEU A 187 19.67 0.85 -27.07
N ASP A 188 19.55 0.89 -25.75
CA ASP A 188 18.67 1.81 -25.05
C ASP A 188 19.20 2.10 -23.64
N SER A 189 18.85 3.27 -23.11
CA SER A 189 19.21 3.68 -21.77
C SER A 189 18.12 4.53 -21.13
N THR A 190 17.89 4.31 -19.84
CA THR A 190 16.97 5.09 -19.03
C THR A 190 17.71 5.66 -17.84
N ARG A 191 17.59 6.97 -17.63
CA ARG A 191 18.20 7.67 -16.50
C ARG A 191 17.15 8.12 -15.50
N PHE A 192 17.44 8.01 -14.22
CA PHE A 192 16.57 8.45 -13.14
C PHE A 192 16.22 9.94 -13.28
N GLY A 193 17.15 10.76 -13.78
CA GLY A 193 16.92 12.17 -14.09
C GLY A 193 15.70 12.40 -14.99
N ASP A 194 15.46 11.51 -15.95
CA ASP A 194 14.43 11.62 -16.98
C ASP A 194 13.08 11.02 -16.53
N PHE A 195 13.01 10.43 -15.33
CA PHE A 195 11.77 9.79 -14.86
C PHE A 195 10.68 10.81 -14.56
N PRO A 196 9.40 10.49 -14.87
CA PRO A 196 8.25 11.29 -14.45
C PRO A 196 8.26 11.52 -12.94
N LEU A 197 7.82 12.71 -12.51
CA LEU A 197 7.83 13.08 -11.09
C LEU A 197 7.02 12.11 -10.23
N MET A 198 5.90 11.60 -10.74
CA MET A 198 5.10 10.60 -10.04
C MET A 198 5.85 9.27 -9.86
N ALA A 199 6.62 8.83 -10.84
CA ALA A 199 7.45 7.63 -10.73
C ALA A 199 8.56 7.80 -9.68
N LYS A 200 9.20 8.99 -9.64
CA LYS A 200 10.19 9.34 -8.60
C LYS A 200 9.57 9.35 -7.21
N LEU A 201 8.40 9.96 -7.04
CA LEU A 201 7.70 10.02 -5.77
C LEU A 201 7.27 8.64 -5.27
N THR A 202 6.70 7.79 -6.13
CA THR A 202 6.34 6.42 -5.76
C THR A 202 7.58 5.64 -5.33
N ARG A 203 8.69 5.75 -6.09
CA ARG A 203 9.94 5.07 -5.76
C ARG A 203 10.52 5.52 -4.43
N TRP A 204 10.67 6.83 -4.22
CA TRP A 204 11.15 7.36 -2.94
C TRP A 204 10.21 7.02 -1.78
N GLY A 205 8.90 7.03 -1.99
CA GLY A 205 7.93 6.62 -0.99
C GLY A 205 8.12 5.16 -0.58
N VAL A 206 8.32 4.26 -1.54
CA VAL A 206 8.59 2.84 -1.30
C VAL A 206 9.95 2.62 -0.64
N ASP A 207 11.00 3.31 -1.11
CA ASP A 207 12.34 3.24 -0.52
C ASP A 207 12.39 3.79 0.90
N PHE A 208 11.57 4.81 1.18
CA PHE A 208 11.35 5.33 2.51
C PHE A 208 10.64 4.30 3.39
N HIS A 209 9.53 3.70 2.89
CA HIS A 209 8.77 2.67 3.60
C HIS A 209 9.63 1.47 3.99
N MET A 210 10.52 1.02 3.10
CA MET A 210 11.41 -0.11 3.36
C MET A 210 12.61 0.23 4.25
N GLY A 211 12.84 1.51 4.58
CA GLY A 211 13.96 1.90 5.44
C GLY A 211 15.28 2.08 4.71
N ILE A 212 15.30 2.16 3.37
CA ILE A 212 16.54 2.16 2.58
C ILE A 212 16.97 3.58 2.19
N LEU A 213 16.01 4.47 1.89
CA LEU A 213 16.27 5.77 1.27
C LEU A 213 17.37 6.61 1.97
N PHE A 214 17.32 6.76 3.30
CA PHE A 214 18.36 7.48 4.08
C PHE A 214 19.21 6.54 4.95
N GLY A 215 19.26 5.25 4.61
CA GLY A 215 19.99 4.24 5.38
C GLY A 215 19.60 4.23 6.86
N LEU A 216 20.60 4.29 7.75
CA LEU A 216 20.41 4.16 9.19
C LEU A 216 19.45 5.21 9.77
N ALA A 217 19.49 6.46 9.28
CA ALA A 217 18.60 7.52 9.75
C ALA A 217 17.13 7.17 9.48
N ASN A 218 16.84 6.60 8.30
CA ASN A 218 15.49 6.15 7.97
C ASN A 218 15.07 4.98 8.87
N GLN A 219 15.94 3.98 9.07
CA GLN A 219 15.64 2.83 9.92
C GLN A 219 15.30 3.22 11.36
N LEU A 220 16.08 4.13 11.96
CA LEU A 220 15.80 4.65 13.31
C LEU A 220 14.46 5.41 13.36
N LEU A 221 14.16 6.20 12.33
CA LEU A 221 12.87 6.88 12.20
C LEU A 221 11.70 5.89 12.13
N LEU A 222 11.82 4.82 11.33
CA LEU A 222 10.80 3.77 11.22
C LEU A 222 10.60 3.02 12.54
N ILE A 223 11.68 2.70 13.25
CA ILE A 223 11.62 2.08 14.57
C ILE A 223 10.90 3.01 15.56
N ALA A 224 11.30 4.28 15.62
CA ALA A 224 10.67 5.27 16.49
C ALA A 224 9.17 5.44 16.16
N PHE A 225 8.83 5.50 14.88
CA PHE A 225 7.44 5.55 14.42
C PHE A 225 6.64 4.32 14.84
N GLY A 226 7.19 3.11 14.65
CA GLY A 226 6.56 1.86 15.07
C GLY A 226 6.34 1.77 16.59
N VAL A 227 7.34 2.15 17.39
CA VAL A 227 7.21 2.22 18.85
C VAL A 227 6.15 3.23 19.26
N ALA A 228 6.15 4.43 18.66
CA ALA A 228 5.16 5.46 18.93
C ALA A 228 3.73 4.99 18.58
N LEU A 229 3.57 4.25 17.48
CA LEU A 229 2.29 3.65 17.09
C LEU A 229 1.84 2.58 18.09
N CYS A 230 2.73 1.69 18.55
CA CYS A 230 2.43 0.73 19.61
C CYS A 230 1.97 1.43 20.90
N VAL A 231 2.69 2.48 21.32
CA VAL A 231 2.30 3.31 22.47
C VAL A 231 0.93 3.95 22.23
N LEU A 232 0.66 4.49 21.04
CA LEU A 232 -0.63 5.10 20.68
C LEU A 232 -1.77 4.09 20.84
N ILE A 233 -1.59 2.85 20.34
CA ILE A 233 -2.58 1.77 20.40
C ILE A 233 -2.85 1.35 21.84
N ILE A 234 -1.80 1.05 22.62
CA ILE A 234 -1.91 0.67 24.04
C ILE A 234 -2.60 1.79 24.83
N TRP A 235 -2.24 3.04 24.57
CA TRP A 235 -2.84 4.19 25.22
C TRP A 235 -4.33 4.35 24.81
N GLY A 236 -4.65 4.19 23.53
CA GLY A 236 -6.02 4.21 23.03
C GLY A 236 -6.89 3.15 23.73
N TYR A 237 -6.40 1.91 23.83
CA TYR A 237 -7.07 0.82 24.53
C TYR A 237 -7.23 1.11 26.02
N ARG A 238 -6.21 1.67 26.67
CA ARG A 238 -6.29 2.09 28.07
C ARG A 238 -7.34 3.18 28.29
N LEU A 239 -7.40 4.19 27.41
CA LEU A 239 -8.41 5.25 27.49
C LEU A 239 -9.83 4.71 27.29
N TRP A 240 -9.99 3.76 26.37
CA TRP A 240 -11.24 3.03 26.18
C TRP A 240 -11.63 2.25 27.44
N TRP A 241 -10.71 1.47 28.02
CA TRP A 241 -10.95 0.71 29.25
C TRP A 241 -11.32 1.59 30.44
N MET A 242 -10.68 2.76 30.58
CA MET A 242 -11.00 3.71 31.66
C MET A 242 -12.37 4.39 31.48
N ARG A 243 -12.92 4.41 30.27
CA ARG A 243 -14.25 4.97 29.95
C ARG A 243 -15.36 3.93 29.91
N ARG A 244 -15.04 2.64 29.99
CA ARG A 244 -16.02 1.56 29.86
C ARG A 244 -17.11 1.73 30.94
N PRO A 245 -18.40 1.87 30.57
CA PRO A 245 -19.49 1.82 31.55
C PRO A 245 -19.51 0.43 32.22
N ALA A 246 -19.60 0.38 33.55
CA ALA A 246 -19.55 -0.88 34.32
C ALA A 246 -20.79 -1.78 34.13
N THR A 247 -21.84 -1.26 33.50
CA THR A 247 -23.10 -1.96 33.23
C THR A 247 -23.61 -1.45 31.89
N SER A 248 -23.61 -2.33 30.88
CA SER A 248 -24.45 -2.11 29.71
C SER A 248 -25.89 -2.30 30.14
N ALA A 249 -26.51 -1.26 30.72
CA ALA A 249 -27.88 -0.99 30.31
C ALA A 249 -27.75 -0.77 28.80
N ALA A 250 -28.19 -1.76 28.02
CA ALA A 250 -28.14 -1.66 26.57
C ALA A 250 -28.61 -0.25 26.19
N ASN A 251 -27.77 0.50 25.50
CA ASN A 251 -28.28 1.57 24.65
C ASN A 251 -28.43 0.89 23.28
N PRO A 252 -29.60 0.29 22.96
CA PRO A 252 -29.90 -0.33 21.66
C PRO A 252 -29.83 0.64 20.46
N VAL A 253 -29.31 1.85 20.68
CA VAL A 253 -29.13 2.91 19.71
C VAL A 253 -27.68 3.39 19.89
N GLN A 254 -26.71 2.87 19.14
CA GLN A 254 -26.40 3.33 17.79
C GLN A 254 -25.74 2.19 17.00
N THR A 255 -26.51 1.44 16.21
CA THR A 255 -25.93 0.62 15.13
C THR A 255 -25.39 1.53 14.03
N LEU A 256 -24.47 1.04 13.20
CA LEU A 256 -24.00 1.76 12.01
C LEU A 256 -25.19 2.10 11.10
N CYS A 257 -26.11 1.15 10.91
CA CYS A 257 -27.36 1.35 10.16
C CYS A 257 -28.20 2.49 10.75
N GLN A 258 -28.38 2.55 12.06
CA GLN A 258 -29.18 3.60 12.68
C GLN A 258 -28.51 4.97 12.59
N SER A 259 -27.19 5.03 12.76
CA SER A 259 -26.41 6.27 12.61
C SER A 259 -26.43 6.76 11.16
N TRP A 260 -26.37 5.84 10.19
CA TRP A 260 -26.49 6.15 8.77
C TRP A 260 -27.89 6.66 8.41
N LEU A 261 -28.93 6.03 8.93
CA LEU A 261 -30.31 6.49 8.75
C LEU A 261 -30.57 7.84 9.44
N ALA A 262 -29.82 8.21 10.47
CA ALA A 262 -29.92 9.54 11.07
C ALA A 262 -29.30 10.67 10.21
N LEU A 263 -28.51 10.33 9.18
CA LEU A 263 -27.93 11.33 8.27
C LEU A 263 -29.00 11.93 7.35
N PRO A 264 -28.84 13.21 6.95
CA PRO A 264 -29.64 13.81 5.88
C PRO A 264 -29.42 13.05 4.56
N LEU A 265 -30.39 13.13 3.63
CA LEU A 265 -30.37 12.37 2.38
C LEU A 265 -29.05 12.54 1.58
N TRP A 266 -28.52 13.76 1.52
CA TRP A 266 -27.24 14.03 0.88
C TRP A 266 -26.08 13.31 1.59
N GLY A 267 -26.08 13.28 2.93
CA GLY A 267 -25.06 12.62 3.73
C GLY A 267 -25.05 11.11 3.50
N ARG A 268 -26.23 10.50 3.37
CA ARG A 268 -26.38 9.09 3.01
C ARG A 268 -25.86 8.80 1.59
N GLY A 269 -26.19 9.67 0.64
CA GLY A 269 -25.73 9.55 -0.74
C GLY A 269 -24.20 9.65 -0.85
N VAL A 270 -23.61 10.65 -0.19
CA VAL A 270 -22.15 10.87 -0.17
C VAL A 270 -21.44 9.71 0.52
N SER A 271 -21.90 9.26 1.69
CA SER A 271 -21.27 8.13 2.38
C SER A 271 -21.39 6.84 1.57
N PHE A 272 -22.52 6.59 0.91
CA PHE A 272 -22.70 5.44 0.02
C PHE A 272 -21.71 5.48 -1.15
N LEU A 273 -21.63 6.64 -1.83
CA LEU A 273 -20.77 6.82 -2.98
C LEU A 273 -19.29 6.63 -2.61
N ILE A 274 -18.83 7.23 -1.50
CA ILE A 274 -17.47 7.06 -1.00
C ILE A 274 -17.19 5.59 -0.67
N SER A 275 -18.09 4.92 0.06
CA SER A 275 -17.94 3.49 0.38
C SER A 275 -17.90 2.62 -0.88
N LEU A 276 -18.69 2.93 -1.90
CA LEU A 276 -18.70 2.21 -3.17
C LEU A 276 -17.40 2.42 -3.94
N LEU A 277 -16.97 3.67 -4.11
CA LEU A 277 -15.72 3.99 -4.82
C LEU A 277 -14.51 3.34 -4.13
N LEU A 278 -14.44 3.43 -2.81
CA LEU A 278 -13.36 2.78 -2.05
C LEU A 278 -13.47 1.26 -2.06
N GLY A 279 -14.68 0.69 -2.04
CA GLY A 279 -14.88 -0.75 -2.15
C GLY A 279 -14.48 -1.32 -3.51
N LEU A 280 -14.67 -0.55 -4.59
CA LEU A 280 -14.20 -0.89 -5.93
C LEU A 280 -12.68 -0.73 -6.07
N ALA A 281 -12.12 0.35 -5.52
CA ALA A 281 -10.68 0.60 -5.55
C ALA A 281 -9.89 -0.38 -4.66
N LEU A 282 -10.45 -0.77 -3.51
CA LEU A 282 -9.86 -1.65 -2.49
C LEU A 282 -10.78 -2.86 -2.22
N PRO A 283 -10.79 -3.91 -3.07
CA PRO A 283 -11.76 -4.99 -2.99
C PRO A 283 -11.79 -5.73 -1.64
N VAL A 284 -10.63 -5.98 -1.04
CA VAL A 284 -10.52 -6.63 0.29
C VAL A 284 -11.22 -5.81 1.36
N MET A 285 -11.04 -4.48 1.32
CA MET A 285 -11.73 -3.56 2.21
C MET A 285 -13.23 -3.58 1.95
N GLY A 286 -13.65 -3.52 0.68
CA GLY A 286 -15.06 -3.55 0.27
C GLY A 286 -15.80 -4.79 0.78
N VAL A 287 -15.21 -5.98 0.62
CA VAL A 287 -15.77 -7.23 1.14
C VAL A 287 -15.86 -7.20 2.66
N SER A 288 -14.80 -6.78 3.36
CA SER A 288 -14.82 -6.71 4.83
C SER A 288 -15.84 -5.70 5.36
N LEU A 289 -16.03 -4.57 4.67
CA LEU A 289 -17.04 -3.56 4.99
C LEU A 289 -18.45 -4.14 4.79
N ALA A 290 -18.68 -4.87 3.70
CA ALA A 290 -19.97 -5.52 3.45
C ALA A 290 -20.32 -6.52 4.57
N VAL A 291 -19.35 -7.33 5.02
CA VAL A 291 -19.53 -8.24 6.17
C VAL A 291 -19.89 -7.47 7.43
N PHE A 292 -19.19 -6.36 7.73
CA PHE A 292 -19.54 -5.51 8.88
C PHE A 292 -20.95 -4.94 8.79
N ILE A 293 -21.38 -4.48 7.61
CA ILE A 293 -22.73 -3.96 7.37
C ILE A 293 -23.79 -5.05 7.59
N VAL A 294 -23.56 -6.27 7.09
CA VAL A 294 -24.49 -7.40 7.28
C VAL A 294 -24.64 -7.74 8.76
N ILE A 295 -23.52 -7.85 9.50
CA ILE A 295 -23.54 -8.13 10.93
C ILE A 295 -24.27 -7.01 11.69
N ASP A 296 -23.98 -5.75 11.38
CA ASP A 296 -24.62 -4.61 12.02
C ASP A 296 -26.13 -4.55 11.71
N TRP A 297 -26.52 -4.86 10.48
CA TRP A 297 -27.91 -4.96 10.07
C TRP A 297 -28.66 -6.09 10.79
N LEU A 298 -28.04 -7.27 10.94
CA LEU A 298 -28.61 -8.37 11.73
C LEU A 298 -28.81 -7.97 13.19
N ARG A 299 -27.82 -7.29 13.79
CA ARG A 299 -27.91 -6.75 15.15
C ARG A 299 -29.03 -5.70 15.26
N TRP A 300 -29.11 -4.79 14.30
CA TRP A 300 -30.14 -3.76 14.25
C TRP A 300 -31.55 -4.35 14.13
N ARG A 301 -31.72 -5.40 13.29
CA ARG A 301 -32.98 -6.13 13.16
C ARG A 301 -33.38 -6.86 14.44
N ALA A 302 -32.44 -7.57 15.07
CA ALA A 302 -32.70 -8.28 16.32
C ALA A 302 -33.17 -7.30 17.41
N VAL A 303 -32.53 -6.14 17.51
CA VAL A 303 -32.90 -5.09 18.47
C VAL A 303 -34.25 -4.43 18.14
N SER A 304 -34.50 -4.12 16.87
CA SER A 304 -35.74 -3.47 16.43
C SER A 304 -36.95 -4.40 16.54
N GLY A 305 -36.78 -5.70 16.29
CA GLY A 305 -37.83 -6.71 16.44
C GLY A 305 -38.30 -6.90 17.89
N VAL A 306 -37.38 -6.81 18.86
CA VAL A 306 -37.71 -6.87 20.30
C VAL A 306 -38.53 -5.66 20.74
N SER A 307 -38.28 -4.47 20.16
CA SER A 307 -39.04 -3.25 20.48
C SER A 307 -40.50 -3.28 20.01
N LEU A 308 -40.80 -3.96 18.90
CA LEU A 308 -42.15 -4.07 18.35
C LEU A 308 -43.00 -5.12 19.09
N ALA A 309 -42.38 -6.21 19.57
CA ALA A 309 -43.07 -7.21 20.38
C ALA A 309 -43.47 -6.67 21.78
N GLY A 310 -42.66 -5.79 22.37
CA GLY A 310 -42.94 -5.20 23.69
C GLY A 310 -44.00 -4.09 23.70
N THR A 311 -44.34 -3.51 22.53
CA THR A 311 -45.39 -2.47 22.42
C THR A 311 -46.77 -3.04 22.13
N SER A 312 -46.88 -4.30 21.71
CA SER A 312 -48.16 -4.98 21.46
C SER A 312 -48.80 -5.61 22.71
N VAL A 313 -48.18 -5.50 23.89
CA VAL A 313 -48.64 -6.10 25.16
C VAL A 313 -49.06 -5.02 26.18
N LYS A 314 -49.59 -3.88 25.72
CA LYS A 314 -50.22 -2.88 26.58
C LYS A 314 -51.60 -2.52 26.09
#